data_AF-A0A920EDM6-F1
#
_entry.id   AF-A0A920EDM6-F1
#
_cell.length_a   1.000
_cell.length_b   1.000
_cell.length_c   1.000
_cell.angle_alpha   90.00
_cell.angle_beta   90.00
_cell.angle_gamma   90.00
#
_symmetry.space_group_name_H-M   'P 1'
#
loop_
_entity.id
_entity.type
_entity.pdbx_description
1 polymer ?
#
loop_
_entity_poly.entity_id
_entity_poly.type
_entity_poly.pdbx_seq_one_letter_code
_entity_poly.pdbx_strand_id
1 'polypeptide(L)'
;MEKSINLDLKSREGIEIALELIEQGHVLIEGFRPGVVEKLGLGPTECFQRNPKLVYGRMTGWGQEGPLSSSAGHDINYIGLAGPLAHIGRNGHPPSVPLNLVGDFGADLYF
;
A
#
# COMPACT_ATOMS: atom_id res chain seq x y z
N MET A 1 7.31 -15.36 -14.66
CA MET A 1 7.18 -14.02 -15.27
C MET A 1 5.86 -13.44 -14.82
N GLU A 2 5.90 -12.23 -14.29
CA GLU A 2 4.71 -11.44 -13.99
C GLU A 2 4.08 -10.96 -15.31
N LYS A 3 2.74 -10.85 -15.34
CA LYS A 3 2.00 -10.23 -16.44
C LYS A 3 1.53 -8.86 -15.97
N SER A 4 1.82 -7.83 -16.75
CA SER A 4 1.40 -6.46 -16.44
C SER A 4 0.50 -5.90 -17.55
N ILE A 5 -0.42 -5.04 -17.13
CA ILE A 5 -1.27 -4.23 -18.01
C ILE A 5 -1.30 -2.81 -17.47
N ASN A 6 -1.45 -1.82 -18.34
CA ASN A 6 -1.64 -0.43 -17.93
C ASN A 6 -3.11 -0.07 -18.03
N LEU A 7 -3.70 0.39 -16.94
CA LEU A 7 -5.09 0.86 -16.88
C LEU A 7 -5.13 2.29 -16.35
N ASP A 8 -5.93 3.15 -16.98
CA ASP A 8 -6.29 4.45 -16.41
C ASP A 8 -7.48 4.27 -15.46
N LEU A 9 -7.20 4.17 -14.16
CA LEU A 9 -8.24 4.00 -13.14
C LEU A 9 -9.06 5.26 -12.88
N LYS A 10 -8.80 6.37 -13.60
CA LYS A 10 -9.66 7.56 -13.58
C LYS A 10 -10.74 7.51 -14.66
N SER A 11 -10.64 6.61 -15.62
CA SER A 11 -11.67 6.40 -16.64
C SER A 11 -12.63 5.31 -16.22
N ARG A 12 -13.89 5.45 -16.63
CA ARG A 12 -14.91 4.42 -16.35
C ARG A 12 -14.56 3.10 -17.02
N GLU A 13 -14.01 3.14 -18.24
CA GLU A 13 -13.58 1.92 -18.94
C GLU A 13 -12.45 1.21 -18.18
N GLY A 14 -11.47 1.97 -17.66
CA GLY A 14 -10.36 1.40 -16.90
C GLY A 14 -10.79 0.74 -15.59
N ILE A 15 -11.77 1.34 -14.89
CA ILE A 15 -12.36 0.77 -13.68
C ILE A 15 -13.11 -0.54 -14.00
N GLU A 16 -13.93 -0.58 -15.05
CA GLU A 16 -14.66 -1.80 -15.42
C GLU A 16 -13.71 -2.93 -15.81
N ILE A 17 -12.66 -2.65 -16.59
CA ILE A 17 -11.65 -3.66 -16.93
C ILE A 17 -10.96 -4.18 -15.66
N ALA A 18 -10.65 -3.31 -14.69
CA ALA A 18 -10.09 -3.74 -13.41
C ALA A 18 -11.06 -4.65 -12.65
N LEU A 19 -12.35 -4.31 -12.60
CA LEU A 19 -13.37 -5.13 -11.94
C LEU A 19 -13.57 -6.48 -12.64
N GLU A 20 -13.52 -6.56 -13.97
CA GLU A 20 -13.57 -7.83 -14.72
C GLU A 20 -12.39 -8.75 -14.37
N LEU A 21 -11.20 -8.20 -14.13
CA LEU A 21 -10.04 -8.95 -13.70
C LEU A 21 -10.17 -9.41 -12.25
N ILE A 22 -10.68 -8.55 -11.37
CA ILE A 22 -10.94 -8.85 -9.96
C ILE A 22 -11.99 -9.96 -9.82
N GLU A 23 -12.99 -9.99 -10.70
CA GLU A 23 -14.03 -11.01 -10.74
C GLU A 23 -13.45 -12.43 -10.94
N GLN A 24 -12.35 -12.54 -11.67
CA GLN A 24 -11.64 -13.80 -11.93
C GLN A 24 -10.48 -14.04 -10.95
N GLY A 25 -10.13 -13.02 -10.16
CA GLY A 25 -9.03 -13.06 -9.21
C GLY A 25 -9.38 -13.79 -7.91
N HIS A 26 -8.35 -14.23 -7.20
CA HIS A 26 -8.49 -14.75 -5.82
C HIS A 26 -8.08 -13.72 -4.78
N VAL A 27 -7.10 -12.88 -5.12
CA VAL A 27 -6.51 -11.88 -4.22
C VAL A 27 -6.34 -10.57 -4.98
N LEU A 28 -6.70 -9.47 -4.35
CA LEU A 28 -6.34 -8.12 -4.75
C LEU A 28 -5.49 -7.49 -3.64
N ILE A 29 -4.32 -6.96 -4.00
CA ILE A 29 -3.45 -6.22 -3.08
C ILE A 29 -3.34 -4.80 -3.61
N GLU A 30 -3.62 -3.81 -2.77
CA GLU A 30 -3.49 -2.40 -3.11
C GLU A 30 -2.73 -1.63 -2.03
N GLY A 31 -1.96 -0.63 -2.45
CA GLY A 31 -1.13 0.20 -1.56
C GLY A 31 -1.45 1.69 -1.63
N PHE A 32 -2.67 2.05 -2.05
CA PHE A 32 -3.09 3.45 -2.06
C PHE A 32 -3.39 3.93 -0.63
N ARG A 33 -3.32 5.24 -0.44
CA ARG A 33 -3.76 5.85 0.82
C ARG A 33 -5.23 5.52 1.09
N PRO A 34 -5.64 5.44 2.38
CA PRO A 34 -7.03 5.18 2.76
C PRO A 34 -8.01 6.11 2.03
N GLY A 35 -9.09 5.53 1.50
CA GLY A 35 -10.14 6.26 0.78
C GLY A 35 -9.86 6.55 -0.70
N VAL A 36 -8.66 6.27 -1.23
CA VAL A 36 -8.36 6.52 -2.65
C VAL A 36 -9.09 5.52 -3.55
N VAL A 37 -8.94 4.22 -3.31
CA VAL A 37 -9.58 3.18 -4.14
C VAL A 37 -11.10 3.22 -4.06
N GLU A 38 -11.66 3.60 -2.91
CA GLU A 38 -13.09 3.83 -2.74
C GLU A 38 -13.59 4.97 -3.65
N LYS A 39 -12.84 6.08 -3.75
CA LYS A 39 -13.17 7.18 -4.68
C LYS A 39 -13.06 6.77 -6.15
N LEU A 40 -12.24 5.75 -6.44
CA LEU A 40 -12.12 5.17 -7.78
C LEU A 40 -13.18 4.09 -8.06
N GLY A 41 -14.01 3.72 -7.07
CA GLY A 41 -14.99 2.63 -7.23
C GLY A 41 -14.39 1.22 -7.19
N LEU A 42 -13.19 1.08 -6.63
CA LEU A 42 -12.47 -0.19 -6.46
C LEU A 42 -12.26 -0.53 -4.98
N GLY A 43 -13.13 0.00 -4.12
CA GLY A 43 -13.12 -0.30 -2.70
C GLY A 43 -13.53 -1.74 -2.41
N PRO A 44 -13.35 -2.21 -1.16
CA PRO A 44 -13.74 -3.57 -0.77
C PRO A 44 -15.21 -3.88 -1.06
N THR A 45 -16.11 -2.91 -0.85
CA THR A 45 -17.55 -3.07 -1.08
C THR A 45 -17.85 -3.39 -2.54
N GLU A 46 -17.34 -2.60 -3.47
CA GLU A 46 -17.55 -2.77 -4.91
C GLU A 46 -16.92 -4.07 -5.40
N CYS A 47 -15.70 -4.36 -4.95
CA CYS A 47 -14.99 -5.58 -5.33
C CYS A 47 -15.67 -6.85 -4.80
N PHE A 48 -16.19 -6.86 -3.56
CA PHE A 48 -16.91 -8.01 -3.01
C PHE A 48 -18.30 -8.21 -3.61
N GLN A 49 -18.94 -7.15 -4.11
CA GLN A 49 -20.17 -7.29 -4.90
C GLN A 49 -19.91 -8.07 -6.19
N ARG A 50 -18.77 -7.84 -6.84
CA ARG A 50 -18.35 -8.57 -8.05
C ARG A 50 -17.84 -9.98 -7.73
N ASN A 51 -17.05 -10.11 -6.67
CA ASN A 51 -16.45 -11.38 -6.27
C ASN A 51 -16.49 -11.58 -4.74
N PRO A 52 -17.54 -12.23 -4.21
CA PRO A 52 -17.67 -12.49 -2.77
C PRO A 52 -16.60 -13.43 -2.19
N LYS A 53 -15.81 -14.12 -3.02
CA LYS A 53 -14.73 -15.02 -2.60
C LYS A 53 -13.35 -14.35 -2.59
N LEU A 54 -13.27 -13.09 -3.02
CA LEU A 54 -12.03 -12.33 -3.10
C LEU A 54 -11.42 -12.14 -1.70
N VAL A 55 -10.10 -12.29 -1.61
CA VAL A 55 -9.32 -11.77 -0.49
C VAL A 55 -8.80 -10.38 -0.85
N TYR A 56 -9.19 -9.37 -0.08
CA TYR A 56 -8.81 -7.98 -0.33
C TYR A 56 -7.74 -7.54 0.69
N GLY A 57 -6.51 -7.38 0.23
CA GLY A 57 -5.37 -6.93 1.01
C GLY A 57 -5.10 -5.44 0.81
N ARG A 58 -4.85 -4.72 1.91
CA ARG A 58 -4.51 -3.29 1.91
C ARG A 58 -3.18 -3.05 2.61
N MET A 59 -2.20 -2.53 1.88
CA MET A 59 -0.85 -2.28 2.39
C MET A 59 -0.59 -0.77 2.46
N THR A 60 -0.88 -0.15 3.60
CA THR A 60 -0.66 1.28 3.81
C THR A 60 0.42 1.53 4.86
N GLY A 61 1.14 2.63 4.71
CA GLY A 61 2.28 2.93 5.58
C GLY A 61 1.96 3.11 7.07
N TRP A 62 0.76 3.60 7.39
CA TRP A 62 0.34 3.91 8.76
C TRP A 62 -0.97 3.23 9.15
N GLY A 63 -1.39 2.20 8.42
CA GLY A 63 -2.69 1.57 8.59
C GLY A 63 -3.84 2.34 7.95
N GLN A 64 -5.06 1.80 8.07
CA GLN A 64 -6.28 2.41 7.52
C GLN A 64 -6.86 3.51 8.42
N GLU A 65 -6.51 3.49 9.71
CA GLU A 65 -7.07 4.32 10.76
C GLU A 65 -5.97 5.01 11.57
N GLY A 66 -6.37 5.98 12.40
CA GLY A 66 -5.45 6.70 13.29
C GLY A 66 -4.88 7.98 12.68
N PRO A 67 -4.09 8.73 13.48
CA PRO A 67 -3.71 10.11 13.17
C PRO A 67 -2.78 10.24 11.96
N LEU A 68 -2.05 9.18 11.60
CA LEU A 68 -1.10 9.16 10.49
C LEU A 68 -1.64 8.48 9.23
N SER A 69 -2.87 7.96 9.24
CA SER A 69 -3.40 7.15 8.13
C SER A 69 -3.45 7.91 6.80
N SER A 70 -3.61 9.23 6.85
CA SER A 70 -3.61 10.12 5.68
C SER A 70 -2.23 10.69 5.34
N SER A 71 -1.20 10.40 6.14
CA SER A 71 0.17 10.85 5.91
C SER A 71 0.90 9.96 4.91
N ALA A 72 1.91 10.51 4.23
CA ALA A 72 2.83 9.69 3.46
C ALA A 72 3.63 8.78 4.40
N GLY A 73 3.71 7.50 4.06
CA GLY A 73 4.56 6.51 4.72
C GLY A 73 5.64 6.07 3.74
N HIS A 74 6.89 6.30 4.13
CA HIS A 74 8.08 5.81 3.44
C HIS A 74 9.04 5.28 4.50
N ASP A 75 9.93 4.36 4.12
CA ASP A 75 10.93 3.74 5.01
C ASP A 75 11.49 4.70 6.09
N ILE A 76 12.04 5.83 5.65
CA ILE A 76 12.69 6.82 6.52
C ILE A 76 11.74 7.41 7.57
N ASN A 77 10.44 7.57 7.24
CA ASN A 77 9.45 8.04 8.19
C ASN A 77 9.18 6.98 9.26
N TYR A 78 9.12 5.71 8.88
CA TYR A 78 8.89 4.60 9.81
C TYR A 78 10.05 4.46 10.79
N ILE A 79 11.28 4.35 10.28
CA ILE A 79 12.47 4.14 11.11
C ILE A 79 12.86 5.39 11.91
N GLY A 80 12.52 6.58 11.40
CA GLY A 80 12.68 7.84 12.10
C GLY A 80 11.77 7.92 13.33
N LEU A 81 10.50 7.58 13.17
CA LEU A 81 9.51 7.63 14.25
C LEU A 81 9.64 6.46 15.24
N ALA A 82 9.95 5.25 14.76
CA ALA A 82 10.08 4.07 15.62
C ALA A 82 11.40 4.03 16.42
N GLY A 83 12.40 4.84 16.04
CA GLY A 83 13.69 4.95 16.73
C GLY A 83 14.91 4.23 16.12
N PRO A 84 14.81 3.22 15.23
CA PRO A 84 16.00 2.60 14.64
C PRO A 84 16.95 3.59 13.97
N LEU A 85 16.42 4.63 13.32
CA LEU A 85 17.24 5.64 12.62
C LEU A 85 18.24 6.32 13.57
N ALA A 86 17.87 6.56 14.83
CA ALA A 86 18.74 7.22 15.81
C ALA A 86 20.05 6.44 16.08
N HIS A 87 20.09 5.15 15.75
CA HIS A 87 21.23 4.26 15.98
C HIS A 87 22.08 4.03 14.72
N ILE A 88 21.75 4.70 13.61
CA ILE A 88 22.41 4.54 12.32
C ILE A 88 23.24 5.79 12.02
N GLY A 89 24.56 5.65 12.07
CA GLY A 89 25.49 6.74 11.79
C GLY A 89 26.63 6.82 12.79
N ARG A 90 27.35 7.95 12.78
CA ARG A 90 28.47 8.21 13.70
C ARG A 90 28.00 9.01 14.91
N ASN A 91 28.54 8.70 16.08
CA ASN A 91 28.30 9.48 17.31
C ASN A 91 28.62 10.96 17.09
N GLY A 92 27.74 11.84 17.57
CA GLY A 92 27.88 13.29 17.44
C GLY A 92 27.50 13.87 16.07
N HIS A 93 27.03 13.04 15.14
CA HIS A 93 26.49 13.47 13.85
C HIS A 93 24.99 13.14 13.74
N PRO A 94 24.25 13.84 12.86
CA PRO A 94 22.90 13.43 12.52
C PRO A 94 22.86 11.99 11.99
N PRO A 95 21.73 11.28 12.19
CA PRO A 95 21.52 9.96 11.61
C PRO A 95 21.79 9.93 10.10
N SER A 96 22.42 8.85 9.64
CA SER A 96 22.62 8.59 8.22
C SER A 96 21.42 7.85 7.66
N VAL A 97 20.99 8.21 6.44
CA VAL A 97 19.91 7.51 5.75
C VAL A 97 20.39 6.10 5.38
N PRO A 98 19.78 5.03 5.91
CA PRO A 98 20.16 3.67 5.57
C PRO A 98 19.53 3.21 4.24
N LEU A 99 19.88 1.98 3.84
CA LEU A 99 19.06 1.23 2.87
C LEU A 99 17.68 0.94 3.47
N ASN A 100 16.66 0.82 2.63
CA ASN A 100 15.25 0.64 3.02
C ASN A 100 14.88 -0.77 3.52
N LEU A 101 15.83 -1.44 4.18
CA LEU A 101 15.71 -2.85 4.58
C LEU A 101 14.79 -3.07 5.78
N VAL A 102 14.60 -2.04 6.60
CA VAL A 102 13.92 -2.16 7.90
C VAL A 102 12.45 -1.76 7.80
N GLY A 103 12.15 -0.64 7.15
CA GLY A 103 10.79 -0.14 7.00
C GLY A 103 10.09 -0.82 5.83
N ASP A 104 10.55 -0.59 4.59
CA ASP A 104 9.85 -1.08 3.39
C ASP A 104 9.97 -2.62 3.26
N PHE A 105 11.18 -3.14 3.07
CA PHE A 105 11.38 -4.60 2.91
C PHE A 105 10.96 -5.40 4.14
N GLY A 106 11.14 -4.81 5.33
CA GLY A 106 10.69 -5.42 6.57
C GLY A 106 9.17 -5.56 6.60
N ALA A 107 8.42 -4.50 6.28
CA ALA A 107 6.96 -4.51 6.27
C ALA A 107 6.39 -5.46 5.19
N ASP A 108 7.01 -5.52 4.01
CA ASP A 108 6.57 -6.39 2.91
C ASP A 108 6.55 -7.88 3.31
N LEU A 109 7.41 -8.31 4.25
CA LEU A 109 7.46 -9.70 4.74
C LEU A 109 6.30 -10.07 5.68
N TYR A 110 5.63 -9.09 6.28
CA TYR A 110 4.52 -9.31 7.20
C TYR A 110 3.15 -9.25 6.52
N PHE A 111 3.13 -9.08 5.19
CA PHE A 111 1.92 -9.07 4.37
C PHE A 111 1.65 -10.43 3.72
#